data_AF-A0A8D1AZT1-F1
#
_entry.id   AF-A0A8D1AZT1-F1
#
_cell.length_a   1.000
_cell.length_b   1.000
_cell.length_c   1.000
_cell.angle_alpha   90.00
_cell.angle_beta   90.00
_cell.angle_gamma   90.00
#
_symmetry.space_group_name_H-M   'P 1'
#
loop_
_entity.id
_entity.type
_entity.pdbx_description
1 polymer ?
#
loop_
_entity_poly.entity_id
_entity_poly.type
_entity_poly.pdbx_seq_one_letter_code
_entity_poly.pdbx_strand_id
1 'polypeptide(L)'
;MPCSAALSPSWLPRCALCASGRWFLPLGRLGVSRRRYPQWPVLTLTVGSAQDTRFPRLCLCPWHTEAAFLVSFTEARTAAEEPLARVWPQRGRLPRAFRSVPCYERAPRALASREELDRLFSGRVEPRFVPVEEGLFLGAAGRVRVGTGLRKPPEPPSARPCQVDPDTGYINYDRLEENARLFHPKLIIAGTSCYSRNLDYARLRRIADDNGAYLMADMAHISGLVAAGVVPSPFEHCHVVSTTTHKTLRGCRAGMIFYRKGVRSVDPKTGRETRYNLESLINSAVFPGLQGGPHNHAIAGVAVALKQAMTPEFRVYQCQVVANCRALAKTLMGLGYKVVTGGSDNHLILVDLRSKGTDGGRAEKVLEACNIACNKNTCPGDKSALRPSGLRLGTPALTSRGLLEEDFQEVARFIHRGIELTLQIQDAVGAKATLKEFTETLAGAGEHQRAVAALRAEVESFAALFPLPGLPDF
;
A
#
# COMPACT_ATOMS: atom_id res chain seq x y z
N MET A 1 41.78 15.01 70.07
CA MET A 1 42.46 13.77 69.65
C MET A 1 41.40 12.77 69.19
N PRO A 2 41.58 12.10 68.05
CA PRO A 2 42.06 12.63 66.76
C PRO A 2 41.06 12.31 65.61
N CYS A 3 40.94 13.10 64.53
CA CYS A 3 41.82 13.25 63.34
C CYS A 3 41.81 12.00 62.41
N SER A 4 41.81 12.06 61.07
CA SER A 4 42.31 13.09 60.13
C SER A 4 42.12 12.72 58.64
N ALA A 5 42.07 13.77 57.79
CA ALA A 5 42.66 13.98 56.44
C ALA A 5 42.12 13.17 55.23
N ALA A 6 41.66 13.75 54.11
CA ALA A 6 42.19 14.78 53.18
C ALA A 6 43.34 14.30 52.29
N LEU A 7 43.18 14.42 50.95
CA LEU A 7 44.14 15.00 49.97
C LEU A 7 43.74 14.73 48.49
N SER A 8 43.56 15.80 47.72
CA SER A 8 43.81 15.95 46.26
C SER A 8 45.35 16.12 46.02
N PRO A 9 45.95 16.29 44.80
CA PRO A 9 45.41 16.87 43.55
C PRO A 9 45.97 16.38 42.17
N SER A 10 45.34 16.90 41.09
CA SER A 10 45.84 17.33 39.76
C SER A 10 46.94 16.57 38.99
N TRP A 11 46.79 16.40 37.66
CA TRP A 11 47.72 16.86 36.59
C TRP A 11 47.12 16.56 35.19
N LEU A 12 47.08 17.60 34.34
CA LEU A 12 46.87 17.61 32.87
C LEU A 12 48.26 17.46 32.19
N PRO A 13 48.42 17.03 30.92
CA PRO A 13 48.09 17.92 29.79
C PRO A 13 47.69 17.29 28.44
N ARG A 14 47.22 18.22 27.59
CA ARG A 14 46.97 18.22 26.14
C ARG A 14 48.17 17.77 25.29
N CYS A 15 47.88 17.32 24.06
CA CYS A 15 48.45 17.75 22.76
C CYS A 15 48.04 16.76 21.65
N ALA A 16 47.92 17.04 20.36
CA ALA A 16 47.84 18.24 19.52
C ALA A 16 48.14 17.75 18.09
N LEU A 17 47.35 18.17 17.09
CA LEU A 17 47.76 18.39 15.68
C LEU A 17 48.32 17.15 14.91
N CYS A 18 48.36 17.04 13.58
CA CYS A 18 48.27 17.97 12.47
C CYS A 18 48.09 17.17 11.17
N ALA A 19 47.45 17.79 10.16
CA ALA A 19 47.87 17.89 8.75
C ALA A 19 48.26 16.63 7.95
N SER A 20 48.26 16.56 6.62
CA SER A 20 47.82 17.36 5.47
C SER A 20 48.13 16.47 4.25
N GLY A 21 47.50 16.70 3.09
CA GLY A 21 47.97 16.06 1.86
C GLY A 21 47.00 16.08 0.70
N ARG A 22 46.90 17.20 0.00
CA ARG A 22 46.38 17.27 -1.39
C ARG A 22 47.45 16.78 -2.34
N TRP A 23 47.09 16.01 -3.36
CA TRP A 23 47.78 15.99 -4.66
C TRP A 23 46.80 15.78 -5.83
N PHE A 24 47.22 16.29 -6.98
CA PHE A 24 46.49 16.73 -8.17
C PHE A 24 46.05 15.61 -9.16
N LEU A 25 45.01 15.95 -9.95
CA LEU A 25 44.55 15.45 -11.28
C LEU A 25 45.68 15.39 -12.35
N PRO A 26 45.56 14.72 -13.54
CA PRO A 26 44.44 14.92 -14.50
C PRO A 26 44.09 13.84 -15.59
N LEU A 27 42.87 14.04 -16.15
CA LEU A 27 42.38 13.96 -17.55
C LEU A 27 42.57 12.72 -18.47
N GLY A 28 41.43 12.29 -19.03
CA GLY A 28 41.33 11.65 -20.35
C GLY A 28 39.88 11.68 -20.90
N ARG A 29 39.65 12.46 -21.96
CA ARG A 29 38.37 12.63 -22.68
C ARG A 29 38.26 11.66 -23.87
N LEU A 30 37.06 11.18 -24.18
CA LEU A 30 36.49 10.85 -25.52
C LEU A 30 34.97 10.71 -25.27
N GLY A 31 33.98 11.24 -25.99
CA GLY A 31 33.82 11.93 -27.26
C GLY A 31 32.33 11.71 -27.62
N VAL A 32 31.51 12.77 -27.66
CA VAL A 32 30.04 12.71 -27.84
C VAL A 32 29.67 13.09 -29.27
N SER A 33 28.72 12.36 -29.87
CA SER A 33 27.98 12.79 -31.07
C SER A 33 26.49 12.99 -30.77
N ARG A 34 25.99 14.17 -31.17
CA ARG A 34 24.63 14.77 -31.03
C ARG A 34 23.72 14.26 -32.17
N ARG A 35 22.38 14.20 -32.19
CA ARG A 35 21.24 15.15 -31.93
C ARG A 35 19.95 14.34 -32.32
N ARG A 36 18.91 14.20 -31.47
CA ARG A 36 17.64 14.98 -31.33
C ARG A 36 16.36 14.47 -32.07
N TYR A 37 15.40 13.98 -31.25
CA TYR A 37 13.90 14.08 -31.22
C TYR A 37 13.01 13.54 -32.37
N PRO A 38 11.67 13.27 -32.16
CA PRO A 38 10.78 13.42 -30.97
C PRO A 38 10.06 12.11 -30.51
N GLN A 39 9.89 11.82 -29.20
CA GLN A 39 8.75 12.06 -28.27
C GLN A 39 7.35 11.56 -28.73
N TRP A 40 6.56 10.91 -27.85
CA TRP A 40 5.20 11.28 -27.36
C TRP A 40 4.73 10.37 -26.17
N PRO A 41 3.90 10.84 -25.19
CA PRO A 41 3.92 10.42 -23.77
C PRO A 41 2.57 9.91 -23.17
N VAL A 42 2.55 9.40 -21.90
CA VAL A 42 1.58 9.61 -20.76
C VAL A 42 2.09 8.81 -19.50
N LEU A 43 1.84 9.08 -18.20
CA LEU A 43 1.91 10.23 -17.25
C LEU A 43 1.50 9.72 -15.84
N THR A 44 2.34 9.80 -14.79
CA THR A 44 1.91 9.97 -13.36
C THR A 44 3.10 10.36 -12.45
N LEU A 45 2.83 11.05 -11.34
CA LEU A 45 3.80 11.63 -10.38
C LEU A 45 3.28 11.44 -8.93
N THR A 46 4.18 11.19 -7.96
CA THR A 46 3.88 10.98 -6.51
C THR A 46 4.95 11.60 -5.60
N VAL A 47 4.57 11.98 -4.36
CA VAL A 47 5.40 12.53 -3.24
C VAL A 47 4.81 12.04 -1.88
N GLY A 48 5.62 11.79 -0.84
CA GLY A 48 5.14 11.22 0.47
C GLY A 48 5.87 11.67 1.75
N SER A 49 5.67 10.96 2.90
CA SER A 49 6.54 10.85 4.12
C SER A 49 5.91 10.01 5.26
N ALA A 50 6.73 9.43 6.16
CA ALA A 50 6.42 8.46 7.26
C ALA A 50 6.29 9.06 8.70
N GLN A 51 5.78 8.30 9.70
CA GLN A 51 6.16 8.42 11.14
C GLN A 51 5.62 7.37 12.17
N ASP A 52 6.27 7.40 13.35
CA ASP A 52 6.41 6.57 14.57
C ASP A 52 5.12 6.29 15.42
N THR A 53 5.04 5.12 16.07
CA THR A 53 3.88 4.63 16.85
C THR A 53 4.18 4.49 18.35
N ARG A 54 3.93 5.54 19.11
CA ARG A 54 3.72 5.50 20.58
C ARG A 54 2.52 6.42 20.85
N PHE A 55 1.60 6.03 21.75
CA PHE A 55 0.31 6.67 22.12
C PHE A 55 -0.97 6.10 21.48
N PRO A 56 -2.08 5.94 22.26
CA PRO A 56 -3.37 5.47 21.76
C PRO A 56 -3.99 6.50 20.80
N ARG A 57 -4.21 6.08 19.55
CA ARG A 57 -4.76 6.92 18.47
C ARG A 57 -6.00 6.28 17.84
N LEU A 58 -6.99 7.10 17.50
CA LEU A 58 -8.09 6.70 16.62
C LEU A 58 -7.58 6.63 15.18
N CYS A 59 -7.33 5.41 14.70
CA CYS A 59 -6.79 5.21 13.36
C CYS A 59 -7.90 4.91 12.35
N LEU A 60 -8.35 5.96 11.65
CA LEU A 60 -9.35 5.90 10.58
C LEU A 60 -8.72 5.57 9.23
N CYS A 61 -7.40 5.67 9.14
CA CYS A 61 -6.66 5.09 8.03
C CYS A 61 -5.41 4.43 8.60
N PRO A 62 -5.40 3.12 8.89
CA PRO A 62 -4.18 2.42 9.29
C PRO A 62 -3.07 2.49 8.25
N TRP A 63 -3.40 2.96 7.04
CA TRP A 63 -2.50 3.12 5.91
C TRP A 63 -2.27 4.62 5.68
N HIS A 64 -1.55 5.26 6.61
CA HIS A 64 -0.85 6.50 6.27
C HIS A 64 0.08 6.22 5.09
N THR A 65 0.08 7.15 4.13
CA THR A 65 0.97 7.24 2.97
C THR A 65 2.38 6.70 3.25
N GLU A 66 2.74 5.58 2.62
CA GLU A 66 4.13 5.12 2.57
C GLU A 66 4.70 5.38 1.17
N ALA A 67 5.73 6.22 1.15
CA ALA A 67 6.50 6.61 -0.01
C ALA A 67 7.46 5.48 -0.41
N ALA A 68 7.53 5.15 -1.71
CA ALA A 68 8.64 4.37 -2.24
C ALA A 68 9.93 5.20 -2.19
N PHE A 69 10.86 4.86 -1.29
CA PHE A 69 12.21 5.42 -1.32
C PHE A 69 13.03 4.73 -2.42
N LEU A 70 13.55 5.54 -3.33
CA LEU A 70 14.64 5.18 -4.21
C LEU A 70 15.93 5.23 -3.39
N VAL A 71 16.38 4.10 -2.84
CA VAL A 71 17.78 3.96 -2.44
C VAL A 71 18.49 3.18 -3.55
N SER A 72 19.14 3.95 -4.43
CA SER A 72 20.08 3.41 -5.40
C SER A 72 21.36 3.03 -4.65
N PHE A 73 21.53 1.75 -4.32
CA PHE A 73 22.87 1.21 -4.07
C PHE A 73 23.53 0.93 -5.42
N THR A 74 24.18 1.94 -5.97
CA THR A 74 25.23 1.76 -6.97
C THR A 74 26.58 1.79 -6.26
N GLU A 75 27.34 0.71 -6.48
CA GLU A 75 28.76 0.52 -6.16
C GLU A 75 29.14 0.18 -4.70
N ALA A 76 29.26 -1.12 -4.44
CA ALA A 76 30.38 -1.68 -3.68
C ALA A 76 30.64 -3.13 -4.15
N ARG A 77 31.27 -3.27 -5.32
CA ARG A 77 32.12 -4.44 -5.60
C ARG A 77 33.55 -3.99 -5.36
N THR A 78 34.16 -4.45 -4.27
CA THR A 78 35.51 -5.03 -4.20
C THR A 78 35.91 -5.28 -2.75
N ALA A 79 36.71 -6.33 -2.55
CA ALA A 79 37.47 -6.72 -1.36
C ALA A 79 36.72 -7.56 -0.30
N ALA A 80 36.72 -8.88 -0.49
CA ALA A 80 37.56 -9.80 0.28
C ALA A 80 37.19 -11.25 -0.07
N GLU A 81 38.04 -11.89 -0.88
CA GLU A 81 38.19 -13.35 -0.90
C GLU A 81 39.17 -13.76 0.22
N GLU A 82 38.95 -14.98 0.75
CA GLU A 82 39.82 -15.81 1.63
C GLU A 82 39.81 -15.59 3.17
N PRO A 83 40.17 -16.60 4.00
CA PRO A 83 39.37 -17.81 4.25
C PRO A 83 39.27 -18.16 5.77
N LEU A 84 38.08 -18.46 6.30
CA LEU A 84 37.96 -19.06 7.65
C LEU A 84 37.69 -20.56 7.56
N ALA A 85 38.72 -21.28 7.13
CA ALA A 85 38.90 -22.68 7.47
C ALA A 85 39.79 -22.76 8.72
N ARG A 86 39.19 -22.91 9.90
CA ARG A 86 39.79 -23.49 11.12
C ARG A 86 38.74 -23.51 12.22
N VAL A 87 38.17 -24.70 12.44
CA VAL A 87 37.84 -25.36 13.73
C VAL A 87 36.75 -26.39 13.43
N TRP A 88 37.16 -27.59 12.99
CA TRP A 88 36.64 -28.86 13.51
C TRP A 88 37.50 -30.03 12.97
N PRO A 89 37.98 -30.96 13.82
CA PRO A 89 38.94 -31.97 13.40
C PRO A 89 38.30 -33.13 12.63
N GLN A 90 39.01 -33.63 11.61
CA GLN A 90 38.71 -34.89 10.95
C GLN A 90 39.07 -36.08 11.87
N ARG A 91 38.09 -36.98 12.10
CA ARG A 91 38.18 -38.45 11.92
C ARG A 91 37.09 -39.14 12.75
N GLY A 92 36.24 -39.93 12.07
CA GLY A 92 35.30 -40.86 12.70
C GLY A 92 34.28 -41.37 11.69
N ARG A 93 34.42 -42.62 11.24
CA ARG A 93 33.44 -43.32 10.39
C ARG A 93 32.12 -43.47 11.14
N LEU A 94 30.98 -43.26 10.46
CA LEU A 94 29.63 -43.79 10.77
C LEU A 94 28.72 -43.57 9.53
N PRO A 95 27.59 -44.30 9.38
CA PRO A 95 27.43 -45.38 8.40
C PRO A 95 26.62 -45.01 7.14
N ARG A 96 26.65 -45.94 6.16
CA ARG A 96 25.86 -45.92 4.92
C ARG A 96 24.35 -45.79 5.19
N ALA A 97 23.81 -44.58 5.18
CA ALA A 97 22.37 -44.34 5.11
C ALA A 97 22.03 -42.94 4.55
N PHE A 98 22.73 -42.47 3.51
CA PHE A 98 22.29 -41.30 2.74
C PHE A 98 22.71 -41.49 1.27
N ARG A 99 22.01 -42.40 0.58
CA ARG A 99 21.91 -42.37 -0.88
C ARG A 99 20.53 -41.80 -1.23
N SER A 100 20.57 -40.77 -2.08
CA SER A 100 19.46 -40.19 -2.86
C SER A 100 18.25 -39.65 -2.10
N VAL A 101 18.28 -38.35 -1.79
CA VAL A 101 17.08 -37.50 -1.86
C VAL A 101 17.43 -36.32 -2.79
N PRO A 102 16.80 -36.18 -3.97
CA PRO A 102 17.00 -35.01 -4.81
C PRO A 102 16.27 -33.83 -4.17
N CYS A 103 16.98 -33.10 -3.32
CA CYS A 103 16.51 -31.85 -2.72
C CYS A 103 16.64 -30.69 -3.72
N TYR A 104 15.93 -30.72 -4.84
CA TYR A 104 15.75 -29.53 -5.70
C TYR A 104 14.63 -29.73 -6.74
N GLU A 105 13.40 -30.05 -6.29
CA GLU A 105 12.28 -30.15 -7.25
C GLU A 105 10.90 -29.72 -6.73
N ARG A 106 10.81 -29.08 -5.56
CA ARG A 106 9.55 -28.44 -5.13
C ARG A 106 9.85 -27.09 -4.50
N ALA A 107 9.53 -26.02 -5.23
CA ALA A 107 9.22 -24.73 -4.63
C ALA A 107 8.29 -24.97 -3.43
N PRO A 108 8.43 -24.24 -2.30
CA PRO A 108 7.56 -24.45 -1.15
C PRO A 108 6.12 -24.29 -1.61
N ARG A 109 5.38 -25.41 -1.61
CA ARG A 109 3.93 -25.41 -1.77
C ARG A 109 3.38 -24.40 -0.76
N ALA A 110 2.47 -23.56 -1.22
CA ALA A 110 1.64 -22.71 -0.39
C ALA A 110 1.28 -23.43 0.93
N LEU A 111 1.59 -22.81 2.07
CA LEU A 111 1.21 -23.34 3.39
C LEU A 111 -0.31 -23.34 3.62
N ALA A 112 -1.07 -22.68 2.75
CA ALA A 112 -2.50 -22.92 2.54
C ALA A 112 -2.67 -23.88 1.35
N SER A 113 -3.37 -24.98 1.55
CA SER A 113 -3.72 -25.93 0.50
C SER A 113 -4.56 -25.24 -0.59
N ARG A 114 -4.45 -25.74 -1.83
CA ARG A 114 -5.23 -25.24 -2.97
C ARG A 114 -6.74 -25.17 -2.67
N GLU A 115 -7.25 -26.17 -1.95
CA GLU A 115 -8.66 -26.23 -1.54
C GLU A 115 -9.05 -25.08 -0.61
N GLU A 116 -8.16 -24.62 0.27
CA GLU A 116 -8.42 -23.49 1.18
C GLU A 116 -8.49 -22.16 0.43
N LEU A 117 -7.66 -21.97 -0.59
CA LEU A 117 -7.69 -20.77 -1.43
C LEU A 117 -8.85 -20.78 -2.43
N ASP A 118 -9.20 -21.94 -2.97
CA ASP A 118 -10.39 -22.12 -3.80
C ASP A 118 -11.67 -21.86 -2.96
N ARG A 119 -11.67 -22.20 -1.67
CA ARG A 119 -12.77 -21.85 -0.73
C ARG A 119 -12.85 -20.36 -0.43
N LEU A 120 -11.71 -19.68 -0.26
CA LEU A 120 -11.66 -18.23 0.05
C LEU A 120 -12.06 -17.34 -1.14
N PHE A 121 -11.58 -17.68 -2.33
CA PHE A 121 -11.66 -16.79 -3.49
C PHE A 121 -12.53 -17.34 -4.63
N SER A 122 -13.17 -18.51 -4.43
CA SER A 122 -14.16 -19.10 -5.35
C SER A 122 -13.69 -19.17 -6.81
N GLY A 123 -12.42 -19.55 -7.04
CA GLY A 123 -11.80 -19.49 -8.36
C GLY A 123 -10.98 -20.72 -8.73
N ARG A 124 -10.98 -21.11 -10.02
CA ARG A 124 -10.00 -22.05 -10.61
C ARG A 124 -8.64 -21.36 -10.82
N VAL A 125 -8.03 -20.86 -9.75
CA VAL A 125 -6.94 -19.88 -9.85
C VAL A 125 -5.81 -20.25 -8.91
N GLU A 126 -4.57 -20.26 -9.40
CA GLU A 126 -3.43 -20.64 -8.57
C GLU A 126 -2.74 -19.43 -7.92
N PRO A 127 -2.41 -19.50 -6.63
CA PRO A 127 -1.66 -18.47 -5.92
C PRO A 127 -0.16 -18.57 -6.20
N ARG A 128 0.51 -17.44 -6.38
CA ARG A 128 1.96 -17.31 -6.20
C ARG A 128 2.21 -16.26 -5.12
N PHE A 129 2.90 -16.67 -4.05
CA PHE A 129 3.37 -15.75 -3.03
C PHE A 129 4.52 -14.93 -3.59
N VAL A 130 4.44 -13.63 -3.36
CA VAL A 130 5.51 -12.69 -3.69
C VAL A 130 5.74 -11.84 -2.43
N PRO A 131 6.92 -11.84 -1.81
CA PRO A 131 7.26 -10.78 -0.86
C PRO A 131 7.23 -9.46 -1.62
N VAL A 132 6.26 -8.60 -1.33
CA VAL A 132 6.07 -7.31 -1.99
C VAL A 132 6.06 -6.25 -0.90
N GLU A 133 7.05 -5.36 -0.91
CA GLU A 133 6.80 -3.95 -0.62
C GLU A 133 6.04 -3.38 -1.82
N GLU A 134 4.94 -2.69 -1.58
CA GLU A 134 3.89 -2.36 -2.54
C GLU A 134 4.39 -1.99 -3.96
N GLY A 135 3.79 -2.61 -4.98
CA GLY A 135 3.98 -2.23 -6.38
C GLY A 135 4.76 -3.24 -7.24
N LEU A 136 4.25 -4.47 -7.38
CA LEU A 136 4.69 -5.31 -8.50
C LEU A 136 3.90 -4.94 -9.77
N PHE A 137 4.45 -4.01 -10.55
CA PHE A 137 4.06 -3.85 -11.95
C PHE A 137 4.47 -5.10 -12.73
N LEU A 138 3.51 -5.95 -13.11
CA LEU A 138 3.72 -7.01 -14.11
C LEU A 138 3.83 -6.38 -15.51
N GLY A 139 4.91 -5.63 -15.74
CA GLY A 139 5.34 -5.20 -17.07
C GLY A 139 6.23 -6.26 -17.72
N ALA A 140 5.70 -7.45 -18.04
CA ALA A 140 6.45 -8.44 -18.83
C ALA A 140 5.54 -9.52 -19.42
N ALA A 141 4.93 -9.26 -20.57
CA ALA A 141 4.48 -10.31 -21.49
C ALA A 141 4.31 -9.76 -22.91
N GLY A 142 5.43 -9.42 -23.56
CA GLY A 142 5.47 -8.98 -24.96
C GLY A 142 6.68 -9.55 -25.70
N ARG A 143 6.55 -10.79 -26.21
CA ARG A 143 7.37 -11.51 -27.22
C ARG A 143 8.91 -11.53 -27.09
N VAL A 144 9.41 -12.77 -27.00
CA VAL A 144 10.77 -13.20 -27.37
C VAL A 144 11.03 -13.02 -28.87
N ARG A 145 12.15 -12.37 -29.23
CA ARG A 145 13.00 -12.74 -30.39
C ARG A 145 14.47 -12.52 -30.04
N VAL A 146 15.28 -13.49 -30.44
CA VAL A 146 16.73 -13.60 -30.25
C VAL A 146 17.46 -12.51 -31.05
N GLY A 147 18.43 -11.85 -30.42
CA GLY A 147 19.34 -10.90 -31.06
C GLY A 147 20.39 -10.41 -30.06
N THR A 148 21.60 -10.93 -30.18
CA THR A 148 22.77 -10.60 -29.37
C THR A 148 23.12 -9.12 -29.46
N GLY A 149 23.14 -8.42 -28.32
CA GLY A 149 23.65 -7.05 -28.24
C GLY A 149 23.35 -6.40 -26.90
N LEU A 150 24.38 -6.32 -26.04
CA LEU A 150 24.36 -5.65 -24.74
C LEU A 150 23.84 -4.20 -24.86
N ARG A 151 22.60 -3.94 -24.44
CA ARG A 151 22.10 -2.59 -24.09
C ARG A 151 21.16 -2.67 -22.88
N LYS A 152 21.23 -1.64 -22.03
CA LYS A 152 20.45 -1.43 -20.79
C LYS A 152 18.97 -1.84 -20.91
N PRO A 153 18.34 -2.32 -19.83
CA PRO A 153 16.93 -2.73 -19.85
C PRO A 153 16.01 -1.58 -20.28
N PRO A 154 14.93 -1.85 -21.02
CA PRO A 154 14.03 -0.82 -21.54
C PRO A 154 13.23 -0.14 -20.41
N GLU A 155 12.94 1.16 -20.56
CA GLU A 155 12.01 1.90 -19.69
C GLU A 155 10.57 1.34 -19.78
N PRO A 156 9.75 1.50 -18.71
CA PRO A 156 8.43 0.88 -18.59
C PRO A 156 7.38 1.39 -19.61
N PRO A 157 6.31 0.62 -19.89
CA PRO A 157 5.28 0.95 -20.89
C PRO A 157 4.44 2.20 -20.54
N SER A 158 3.98 2.93 -21.57
CA SER A 158 3.10 4.11 -21.47
C SER A 158 1.74 3.78 -20.83
N ALA A 159 1.29 4.54 -19.83
CA ALA A 159 0.03 4.31 -19.11
C ALA A 159 -0.94 5.49 -19.31
N ARG A 160 -2.23 5.24 -19.60
CA ARG A 160 -3.28 6.28 -19.64
C ARG A 160 -4.26 6.13 -18.47
N PRO A 161 -4.52 7.20 -17.69
CA PRO A 161 -5.44 7.12 -16.56
C PRO A 161 -6.90 7.08 -17.03
N CYS A 162 -7.70 6.32 -16.29
CA CYS A 162 -9.16 6.40 -16.36
C CYS A 162 -9.63 7.49 -15.40
N GLN A 163 -10.65 8.25 -15.79
CA GLN A 163 -11.20 9.31 -14.95
C GLN A 163 -12.55 8.89 -14.37
N VAL A 164 -12.84 9.43 -13.19
CA VAL A 164 -14.20 9.45 -12.65
C VAL A 164 -14.94 10.64 -13.23
N ASP A 165 -16.26 10.51 -13.32
CA ASP A 165 -17.14 11.62 -13.55
C ASP A 165 -17.05 12.59 -12.35
N PRO A 166 -16.72 13.88 -12.55
CA PRO A 166 -16.51 14.82 -11.46
C PRO A 166 -17.78 15.17 -10.69
N ASP A 167 -18.95 15.03 -11.31
CA ASP A 167 -20.24 15.39 -10.73
C ASP A 167 -20.78 14.23 -9.87
N THR A 168 -20.69 13.01 -10.39
CA THR A 168 -21.20 11.82 -9.69
C THR A 168 -20.16 11.13 -8.81
N GLY A 169 -18.88 11.25 -9.16
CA GLY A 169 -17.75 10.57 -8.52
C GLY A 169 -17.57 9.10 -8.94
N TYR A 170 -18.40 8.58 -9.84
CA TYR A 170 -18.31 7.20 -10.35
C TYR A 170 -17.34 7.11 -11.53
N ILE A 171 -16.74 5.94 -11.75
CA ILE A 171 -15.91 5.68 -12.93
C ILE A 171 -16.76 5.84 -14.21
N ASN A 172 -16.26 6.62 -15.18
CA ASN A 172 -16.91 6.75 -16.46
C ASN A 172 -16.49 5.60 -17.39
N TYR A 173 -17.25 4.51 -17.37
CA TYR A 173 -16.97 3.30 -18.14
C TYR A 173 -17.12 3.49 -19.66
N ASP A 174 -17.98 4.40 -20.10
CA ASP A 174 -18.19 4.66 -21.54
C ASP A 174 -16.98 5.39 -22.13
N ARG A 175 -16.49 6.43 -21.43
CA ARG A 175 -15.23 7.08 -21.80
C ARG A 175 -14.03 6.12 -21.72
N LEU A 176 -14.04 5.19 -20.77
CA LEU A 176 -13.01 4.15 -20.72
C LEU A 176 -13.04 3.27 -21.97
N GLU A 177 -14.22 2.82 -22.40
CA GLU A 177 -14.38 2.01 -23.60
C GLU A 177 -13.93 2.75 -24.87
N GLU A 178 -14.36 4.01 -25.04
CA GLU A 178 -13.94 4.86 -26.15
C GLU A 178 -12.41 5.02 -26.20
N ASN A 179 -11.80 5.36 -25.06
CA ASN A 179 -10.36 5.55 -24.97
C ASN A 179 -9.59 4.24 -25.18
N ALA A 180 -10.12 3.11 -24.73
CA ALA A 180 -9.49 1.81 -24.93
C ALA A 180 -9.41 1.47 -26.42
N ARG A 181 -10.47 1.74 -27.20
CA ARG A 181 -10.47 1.54 -28.66
C ARG A 181 -9.41 2.37 -29.38
N LEU A 182 -9.14 3.59 -28.90
CA LEU A 182 -8.13 4.47 -29.48
C LEU A 182 -6.70 4.12 -29.03
N PHE A 183 -6.55 3.64 -27.79
CA PHE A 183 -5.25 3.39 -27.17
C PHE A 183 -4.74 1.95 -27.37
N HIS A 184 -5.65 1.00 -27.62
CA HIS A 184 -5.35 -0.44 -27.76
C HIS A 184 -4.54 -1.02 -26.59
N PRO A 185 -5.05 -0.96 -25.35
CA PRO A 185 -4.34 -1.43 -24.19
C PRO A 185 -4.00 -2.93 -24.29
N LYS A 186 -2.85 -3.34 -23.76
CA LYS A 186 -2.51 -4.76 -23.57
C LYS A 186 -2.97 -5.30 -22.22
N LEU A 187 -3.19 -4.40 -21.27
CA LEU A 187 -3.63 -4.69 -19.90
C LEU A 187 -4.52 -3.55 -19.43
N ILE A 188 -5.66 -3.90 -18.84
CA ILE A 188 -6.53 -2.97 -18.10
C ILE A 188 -6.47 -3.37 -16.62
N ILE A 189 -6.24 -2.39 -15.75
CA ILE A 189 -6.17 -2.60 -14.30
C ILE A 189 -7.48 -2.14 -13.65
N ALA A 190 -8.11 -3.04 -12.91
CA ALA A 190 -9.32 -2.82 -12.14
C ALA A 190 -8.99 -2.84 -10.64
N GLY A 191 -8.58 -1.70 -10.09
CA GLY A 191 -8.20 -1.59 -8.69
C GLY A 191 -8.15 -0.15 -8.23
N THR A 192 -8.43 0.08 -6.95
CA THR A 192 -8.58 1.43 -6.40
C THR A 192 -8.05 1.53 -4.98
N SER A 193 -7.37 2.62 -4.67
CA SER A 193 -6.93 2.94 -3.30
C SER A 193 -7.89 3.86 -2.55
N CYS A 194 -8.69 4.66 -3.27
CA CYS A 194 -9.68 5.56 -2.70
C CYS A 194 -10.91 5.63 -3.62
N TYR A 195 -11.76 4.62 -3.53
CA TYR A 195 -13.05 4.56 -4.22
C TYR A 195 -14.03 3.80 -3.33
N SER A 196 -15.19 4.39 -3.06
CA SER A 196 -16.15 3.86 -2.07
C SER A 196 -17.17 2.90 -2.69
N ARG A 197 -17.12 2.64 -4.00
CA ARG A 197 -18.11 1.84 -4.73
C ARG A 197 -17.49 0.57 -5.30
N ASN A 198 -18.35 -0.40 -5.61
CA ASN A 198 -17.92 -1.60 -6.30
C ASN A 198 -17.53 -1.30 -7.76
N LEU A 199 -16.57 -2.07 -8.28
CA LEU A 199 -16.19 -2.00 -9.69
C LEU A 199 -17.08 -2.91 -10.53
N ASP A 200 -17.51 -2.43 -11.70
CA ASP A 200 -18.17 -3.27 -12.69
C ASP A 200 -17.15 -4.11 -13.47
N TYR A 201 -16.77 -5.24 -12.88
CA TYR A 201 -15.81 -6.18 -13.48
C TYR A 201 -16.33 -6.79 -14.78
N ALA A 202 -17.65 -6.96 -14.94
CA ALA A 202 -18.25 -7.49 -16.15
C ALA A 202 -18.12 -6.51 -17.32
N ARG A 203 -18.38 -5.22 -17.09
CA ARG A 203 -18.14 -4.15 -18.08
C ARG A 203 -16.67 -4.04 -18.44
N LEU A 204 -15.78 -4.03 -17.45
CA LEU A 204 -14.33 -3.99 -17.68
C LEU A 204 -13.83 -5.21 -18.47
N ARG A 205 -14.43 -6.38 -18.25
CA ARG A 205 -14.09 -7.59 -18.99
C ARG A 205 -14.47 -7.49 -20.46
N ARG A 206 -15.67 -6.98 -20.77
CA ARG A 206 -16.09 -6.72 -22.15
C ARG A 206 -15.10 -5.79 -22.86
N ILE A 207 -14.75 -4.67 -22.23
CA ILE A 207 -13.80 -3.69 -22.78
C ILE A 207 -12.42 -4.34 -23.01
N ALA A 208 -11.95 -5.18 -22.07
CA ALA A 208 -10.68 -5.88 -22.23
C ALA A 208 -10.71 -6.86 -23.42
N ASP A 209 -11.77 -7.66 -23.53
CA ASP A 209 -11.92 -8.65 -24.61
C ASP A 209 -12.02 -7.98 -25.99
N ASP A 210 -12.79 -6.89 -26.11
CA ASP A 210 -12.93 -6.11 -27.35
C ASP A 210 -11.59 -5.56 -27.87
N ASN A 211 -10.64 -5.30 -26.96
CA ASN A 211 -9.31 -4.79 -27.28
C ASN A 211 -8.23 -5.88 -27.32
N GLY A 212 -8.60 -7.15 -27.07
CA GLY A 212 -7.64 -8.25 -26.92
C GLY A 212 -6.67 -8.08 -25.75
N ALA A 213 -7.05 -7.29 -24.74
CA ALA A 213 -6.26 -6.98 -23.55
C ALA A 213 -6.44 -8.05 -22.47
N TYR A 214 -5.50 -8.13 -21.54
CA TYR A 214 -5.75 -8.77 -20.25
C TYR A 214 -6.49 -7.83 -19.31
N LEU A 215 -7.27 -8.42 -18.42
CA LEU A 215 -7.91 -7.73 -17.30
C LEU A 215 -7.26 -8.21 -16.01
N MET A 216 -6.65 -7.29 -15.28
CA MET A 216 -6.04 -7.53 -13.98
C MET A 216 -6.81 -6.76 -12.91
N ALA A 217 -7.29 -7.43 -11.87
CA ALA A 217 -7.79 -6.75 -10.69
C ALA A 217 -6.67 -6.54 -9.67
N ASP A 218 -6.59 -5.35 -9.08
CA ASP A 218 -5.85 -5.14 -7.85
C ASP A 218 -6.84 -4.94 -6.71
N MET A 219 -7.03 -5.99 -5.93
CA MET A 219 -8.00 -6.04 -4.84
C MET A 219 -7.37 -5.72 -3.47
N ALA A 220 -6.18 -5.12 -3.43
CA ALA A 220 -5.45 -4.84 -2.18
C ALA A 220 -6.31 -4.26 -1.06
N HIS A 221 -7.17 -3.29 -1.39
CA HIS A 221 -8.05 -2.62 -0.42
C HIS A 221 -9.24 -3.48 0.02
N ILE A 222 -9.71 -4.42 -0.79
CA ILE A 222 -10.96 -5.16 -0.55
C ILE A 222 -10.76 -6.68 -0.38
N SER A 223 -9.53 -7.18 -0.37
CA SER A 223 -9.24 -8.62 -0.36
C SER A 223 -9.87 -9.37 0.81
N GLY A 224 -9.92 -8.75 1.99
CA GLY A 224 -10.63 -9.34 3.13
C GLY A 224 -12.16 -9.33 2.97
N LEU A 225 -12.71 -8.27 2.36
CA LEU A 225 -14.14 -8.17 2.06
C LEU A 225 -14.56 -9.22 1.01
N VAL A 226 -13.72 -9.43 0.00
CA VAL A 226 -13.90 -10.48 -1.02
C VAL A 226 -13.83 -11.86 -0.38
N ALA A 227 -12.82 -12.12 0.47
CA ALA A 227 -12.66 -13.40 1.17
C ALA A 227 -13.86 -13.76 2.07
N ALA A 228 -14.51 -12.76 2.68
CA ALA A 228 -15.72 -12.93 3.48
C ALA A 228 -17.02 -12.98 2.66
N GLY A 229 -16.95 -12.77 1.33
CA GLY A 229 -18.12 -12.73 0.45
C GLY A 229 -19.07 -11.57 0.71
N VAL A 230 -18.58 -10.44 1.24
CA VAL A 230 -19.43 -9.25 1.53
C VAL A 230 -19.45 -8.24 0.38
N VAL A 231 -18.54 -8.36 -0.58
CA VAL A 231 -18.50 -7.57 -1.82
C VAL A 231 -18.28 -8.48 -3.04
N PRO A 232 -18.64 -8.04 -4.26
CA PRO A 232 -18.45 -8.83 -5.48
C PRO A 232 -17.00 -9.25 -5.71
N SER A 233 -16.81 -10.50 -6.12
CA SER A 233 -15.49 -11.09 -6.35
C SER A 233 -14.93 -10.71 -7.73
N PRO A 234 -13.67 -10.21 -7.84
CA PRO A 234 -13.04 -9.96 -9.13
C PRO A 234 -12.69 -11.26 -9.88
N PHE A 235 -12.63 -12.40 -9.18
CA PHE A 235 -12.18 -13.68 -9.75
C PHE A 235 -13.12 -14.21 -10.85
N GLU A 236 -14.38 -13.79 -10.84
CA GLU A 236 -15.37 -14.20 -11.86
C GLU A 236 -14.98 -13.76 -13.27
N HIS A 237 -14.43 -12.55 -13.40
CA HIS A 237 -14.18 -11.94 -14.71
C HIS A 237 -12.69 -11.74 -15.04
N CYS A 238 -11.85 -11.50 -14.02
CA CYS A 238 -10.45 -11.13 -14.22
C CYS A 238 -9.57 -12.33 -14.63
N HIS A 239 -8.52 -12.02 -15.39
CA HIS A 239 -7.52 -12.98 -15.83
C HIS A 239 -6.40 -13.16 -14.80
N VAL A 240 -6.03 -12.05 -14.16
CA VAL A 240 -5.05 -11.95 -13.08
C VAL A 240 -5.67 -11.17 -11.93
N VAL A 241 -5.38 -11.55 -10.69
CA VAL A 241 -5.77 -10.78 -9.50
C VAL A 241 -4.54 -10.62 -8.61
N SER A 242 -4.17 -9.39 -8.27
CA SER A 242 -3.15 -9.10 -7.27
C SER A 242 -3.77 -8.59 -5.98
N THR A 243 -3.06 -8.79 -4.87
CA THR A 243 -3.45 -8.19 -3.58
C THR A 243 -2.26 -8.05 -2.65
N THR A 244 -2.35 -7.08 -1.75
CA THR A 244 -1.60 -7.07 -0.49
C THR A 244 -2.27 -7.94 0.58
N THR A 245 -1.51 -8.45 1.54
CA THR A 245 -2.04 -9.30 2.62
C THR A 245 -2.35 -8.56 3.92
N HIS A 246 -1.88 -7.32 4.09
CA HIS A 246 -1.96 -6.61 5.37
C HIS A 246 -3.22 -5.76 5.58
N LYS A 247 -3.93 -5.38 4.51
CA LYS A 247 -5.05 -4.42 4.56
C LYS A 247 -6.32 -5.02 5.18
N THR A 248 -7.41 -5.08 4.42
CA THR A 248 -8.66 -5.68 4.93
C THR A 248 -8.51 -7.17 5.21
N LEU A 249 -7.51 -7.85 4.62
CA LEU A 249 -7.16 -9.24 4.92
C LEU A 249 -6.44 -9.43 6.28
N ARG A 250 -5.95 -8.34 6.90
CA ARG A 250 -5.41 -8.32 8.28
C ARG A 250 -4.24 -9.28 8.55
N GLY A 251 -3.41 -9.55 7.54
CA GLY A 251 -2.17 -10.33 7.67
C GLY A 251 -0.91 -9.47 7.85
N CYS A 252 0.26 -10.10 7.72
CA CYS A 252 1.54 -9.38 7.66
C CYS A 252 1.75 -8.72 6.28
N ARG A 253 2.80 -7.90 6.14
CA ARG A 253 3.14 -7.23 4.86
C ARG A 253 3.72 -8.24 3.86
N ALA A 254 2.93 -8.57 2.84
CA ALA A 254 3.32 -9.37 1.68
C ALA A 254 2.33 -9.15 0.51
N GLY A 255 2.62 -9.76 -0.64
CA GLY A 255 1.77 -9.77 -1.83
C GLY A 255 1.40 -11.18 -2.29
N MET A 256 0.27 -11.29 -2.98
CA MET A 256 -0.16 -12.51 -3.68
C MET A 256 -0.60 -12.17 -5.10
N ILE A 257 -0.25 -13.06 -6.04
CA ILE A 257 -0.67 -12.98 -7.43
C ILE A 257 -1.43 -14.25 -7.77
N PHE A 258 -2.65 -14.08 -8.23
CA PHE A 258 -3.52 -15.13 -8.70
C PHE A 258 -3.66 -15.04 -10.22
N TYR A 259 -3.64 -16.16 -10.91
CA TYR A 259 -3.77 -16.21 -12.37
C TYR A 259 -4.59 -17.41 -12.87
N ARG A 260 -5.35 -17.19 -13.94
CA ARG A 260 -6.16 -18.24 -14.56
C ARG A 260 -5.32 -19.31 -15.26
N LYS A 261 -5.80 -20.54 -15.21
CA LYS A 261 -5.28 -21.71 -15.93
C LYS A 261 -6.35 -22.35 -16.82
N GLY A 262 -5.92 -23.22 -17.74
CA GLY A 262 -6.81 -23.97 -18.62
C GLY A 262 -7.06 -23.27 -19.97
N VAL A 263 -8.23 -23.52 -20.56
CA VAL A 263 -8.62 -22.95 -21.86
C VAL A 263 -9.09 -21.51 -21.68
N ARG A 264 -8.51 -20.59 -22.46
CA ARG A 264 -8.87 -19.16 -22.51
C ARG A 264 -9.98 -18.90 -23.52
N SER A 265 -9.83 -19.44 -24.73
CA SER A 265 -10.77 -19.24 -25.82
C SER A 265 -10.73 -20.44 -26.76
N VAL A 266 -11.85 -20.71 -27.43
CA VAL A 266 -11.95 -21.69 -28.50
C VAL A 266 -12.27 -20.92 -29.77
N ASP A 267 -11.48 -21.14 -30.82
CA ASP A 267 -11.77 -20.55 -32.12
C ASP A 267 -13.09 -21.15 -32.68
N PRO A 268 -14.13 -20.34 -32.92
CA PRO A 268 -15.42 -20.84 -33.40
C PRO A 268 -15.34 -21.53 -34.78
N LYS A 269 -14.33 -21.20 -35.59
CA LYS A 269 -14.17 -21.73 -36.96
C LYS A 269 -13.36 -23.01 -37.00
N THR A 270 -12.31 -23.11 -36.18
CA THR A 270 -11.36 -24.23 -36.22
C THR A 270 -11.51 -25.20 -35.05
N GLY A 271 -12.29 -24.84 -34.03
CA GLY A 271 -12.37 -25.58 -32.77
C GLY A 271 -11.07 -25.57 -31.97
N ARG A 272 -10.06 -24.80 -32.40
CA ARG A 272 -8.74 -24.80 -31.78
C ARG A 272 -8.79 -24.09 -30.42
N GLU A 273 -8.41 -24.81 -29.38
CA GLU A 273 -8.27 -24.26 -28.05
C GLU A 273 -7.01 -23.41 -27.92
N THR A 274 -7.17 -22.20 -27.38
CA THR A 274 -6.06 -21.37 -26.90
C THR A 274 -6.02 -21.46 -25.39
N ARG A 275 -4.92 -21.95 -24.82
CA ARG A 275 -4.72 -22.09 -23.38
C ARG A 275 -4.10 -20.85 -22.75
N TYR A 276 -4.37 -20.62 -21.47
CA TYR A 276 -3.65 -19.63 -20.68
C TYR A 276 -2.16 -20.01 -20.56
N ASN A 277 -1.30 -19.01 -20.69
CA ASN A 277 0.16 -19.13 -20.48
C ASN A 277 0.66 -18.25 -19.32
N LEU A 278 -0.25 -17.78 -18.45
CA LEU A 278 0.06 -16.83 -17.38
C LEU A 278 0.94 -17.44 -16.29
N GLU A 279 0.75 -18.72 -15.99
CA GLU A 279 1.50 -19.42 -14.95
C GLU A 279 3.00 -19.31 -15.14
N SER A 280 3.52 -19.81 -16.26
CA SER A 280 4.97 -19.82 -16.52
C SER A 280 5.54 -18.41 -16.57
N LEU A 281 4.83 -17.48 -17.22
CA LEU A 281 5.26 -16.09 -17.36
C LEU A 281 5.36 -15.38 -16.00
N ILE A 282 4.32 -15.45 -15.17
CA ILE A 282 4.30 -14.80 -13.85
C ILE A 282 5.32 -15.47 -12.93
N ASN A 283 5.38 -16.80 -12.94
CA ASN A 283 6.27 -17.58 -12.10
C ASN A 283 7.74 -17.27 -12.38
N SER A 284 8.12 -17.22 -13.66
CA SER A 284 9.48 -16.88 -14.11
C SER A 284 9.81 -15.40 -13.90
N ALA A 285 8.82 -14.51 -14.02
CA ALA A 285 9.01 -13.08 -13.75
C ALA A 285 9.30 -12.83 -12.26
N VAL A 286 8.62 -13.53 -11.34
CA VAL A 286 8.92 -13.45 -9.91
C VAL A 286 10.30 -14.03 -9.62
N PHE A 287 10.54 -15.29 -10.03
CA PHE A 287 11.85 -15.94 -9.87
C PHE A 287 12.15 -16.79 -11.11
N PRO A 288 13.33 -16.64 -11.73
CA PRO A 288 14.48 -15.84 -11.31
C PRO A 288 14.47 -14.38 -11.80
N GLY A 289 13.37 -13.88 -12.36
CA GLY A 289 13.33 -12.59 -13.05
C GLY A 289 13.62 -11.37 -12.16
N LEU A 290 12.83 -11.17 -11.11
CA LEU A 290 12.88 -9.96 -10.27
C LEU A 290 13.37 -10.21 -8.85
N GLN A 291 13.10 -11.39 -8.29
CA GLN A 291 13.41 -11.73 -6.91
C GLN A 291 14.36 -12.93 -6.80
N GLY A 292 15.10 -12.97 -5.68
CA GLY A 292 15.96 -14.09 -5.29
C GLY A 292 15.27 -15.02 -4.29
N GLY A 293 15.78 -15.06 -3.06
CA GLY A 293 15.26 -15.94 -2.00
C GLY A 293 13.90 -15.47 -1.43
N PRO A 294 12.94 -16.38 -1.19
CA PRO A 294 11.64 -16.03 -0.62
C PRO A 294 11.72 -15.73 0.89
N HIS A 295 10.89 -14.79 1.37
CA HIS A 295 10.76 -14.47 2.79
C HIS A 295 9.84 -15.48 3.50
N ASN A 296 10.38 -16.65 3.84
CA ASN A 296 9.58 -17.76 4.40
C ASN A 296 8.85 -17.42 5.71
N HIS A 297 9.38 -16.53 6.54
CA HIS A 297 8.72 -16.06 7.76
C HIS A 297 7.45 -15.26 7.45
N ALA A 298 7.48 -14.40 6.43
CA ALA A 298 6.31 -13.66 5.97
C ALA A 298 5.28 -14.62 5.34
N ILE A 299 5.73 -15.60 4.54
CA ILE A 299 4.85 -16.63 3.95
C ILE A 299 4.11 -17.42 5.04
N ALA A 300 4.81 -17.80 6.13
CA ALA A 300 4.18 -18.44 7.27
C ALA A 300 3.12 -17.53 7.93
N GLY A 301 3.42 -16.25 8.13
CA GLY A 301 2.46 -15.27 8.65
C GLY A 301 1.22 -15.10 7.75
N VAL A 302 1.40 -15.10 6.42
CA VAL A 302 0.26 -15.05 5.48
C VAL A 302 -0.59 -16.32 5.59
N ALA A 303 0.02 -17.50 5.73
CA ALA A 303 -0.75 -18.74 5.89
C ALA A 303 -1.65 -18.72 7.13
N VAL A 304 -1.14 -18.17 8.25
CA VAL A 304 -1.95 -17.95 9.46
C VAL A 304 -3.11 -17.00 9.19
N ALA A 305 -2.85 -15.86 8.52
CA ALA A 305 -3.88 -14.89 8.18
C ALA A 305 -4.97 -15.47 7.26
N LEU A 306 -4.59 -16.27 6.26
CA LEU A 306 -5.52 -16.96 5.37
C LEU A 306 -6.39 -17.97 6.12
N LYS A 307 -5.81 -18.71 7.07
CA LYS A 307 -6.57 -19.60 7.95
C LYS A 307 -7.62 -18.83 8.77
N GLN A 308 -7.23 -17.68 9.32
CA GLN A 308 -8.16 -16.80 10.05
C GLN A 308 -9.25 -16.23 9.12
N ALA A 309 -8.91 -15.88 7.88
CA ALA A 309 -9.87 -15.33 6.92
C ALA A 309 -11.01 -16.31 6.54
N MET A 310 -10.82 -17.62 6.75
CA MET A 310 -11.82 -18.66 6.49
C MET A 310 -12.82 -18.85 7.63
N THR A 311 -12.61 -18.25 8.80
CA THR A 311 -13.47 -18.50 9.95
C THR A 311 -14.77 -17.69 9.88
N PRO A 312 -15.88 -18.18 10.47
CA PRO A 312 -17.13 -17.43 10.49
C PRO A 312 -16.99 -16.09 11.23
N GLU A 313 -16.14 -15.99 12.24
CA GLU A 313 -15.86 -14.75 12.97
C GLU A 313 -15.23 -13.69 12.06
N PHE A 314 -14.38 -14.09 11.12
CA PHE A 314 -13.81 -13.16 10.14
C PHE A 314 -14.89 -12.62 9.20
N ARG A 315 -15.86 -13.45 8.79
CA ARG A 315 -17.00 -12.99 8.00
C ARG A 315 -17.87 -12.00 8.78
N VAL A 316 -18.18 -12.27 10.04
CA VAL A 316 -18.90 -11.34 10.93
C VAL A 316 -18.13 -10.02 11.06
N TYR A 317 -16.82 -10.09 11.28
CA TYR A 317 -15.95 -8.92 11.31
C TYR A 317 -16.06 -8.07 10.03
N GLN A 318 -16.01 -8.68 8.84
CA GLN A 318 -16.11 -7.92 7.59
C GLN A 318 -17.50 -7.34 7.33
N CYS A 319 -18.56 -8.02 7.75
CA CYS A 319 -19.91 -7.44 7.75
C CYS A 319 -19.95 -6.18 8.63
N GLN A 320 -19.36 -6.24 9.83
CA GLN A 320 -19.29 -5.12 10.76
C GLN A 320 -18.46 -3.96 10.18
N VAL A 321 -17.37 -4.24 9.48
CA VAL A 321 -16.55 -3.21 8.80
C VAL A 321 -17.40 -2.37 7.84
N VAL A 322 -18.24 -3.00 7.03
CA VAL A 322 -19.13 -2.30 6.08
C VAL A 322 -20.27 -1.58 6.80
N ALA A 323 -20.88 -2.20 7.83
CA ALA A 323 -21.93 -1.58 8.63
C ALA A 323 -21.44 -0.30 9.32
N ASN A 324 -20.27 -0.37 9.95
CA ASN A 324 -19.58 0.76 10.56
C ASN A 324 -19.27 1.88 9.54
N CYS A 325 -18.84 1.51 8.32
CA CYS A 325 -18.56 2.50 7.28
C CYS A 325 -19.82 3.26 6.86
N ARG A 326 -20.96 2.55 6.74
CA ARG A 326 -22.26 3.18 6.46
C ARG A 326 -22.73 4.07 7.60
N ALA A 327 -22.54 3.66 8.86
CA ALA A 327 -22.87 4.47 10.04
C ALA A 327 -22.05 5.76 10.09
N LEU A 328 -20.73 5.67 9.87
CA LEU A 328 -19.83 6.82 9.77
C LEU A 328 -20.25 7.78 8.66
N ALA A 329 -20.51 7.25 7.45
CA ALA A 329 -20.94 8.03 6.30
C ALA A 329 -22.26 8.78 6.58
N LYS A 330 -23.27 8.06 7.09
CA LYS A 330 -24.59 8.61 7.41
C LYS A 330 -24.49 9.72 8.45
N THR A 331 -23.67 9.53 9.48
CA THR A 331 -23.51 10.52 10.56
C THR A 331 -22.81 11.78 10.05
N LEU A 332 -21.73 11.64 9.29
CA LEU A 332 -21.05 12.79 8.68
C LEU A 332 -21.96 13.53 7.71
N MET A 333 -22.75 12.82 6.90
CA MET A 333 -23.76 13.46 6.04
C MET A 333 -24.81 14.21 6.85
N GLY A 334 -25.27 13.66 7.98
CA GLY A 334 -26.18 14.33 8.91
C GLY A 334 -25.59 15.60 9.55
N LEU A 335 -24.27 15.65 9.74
CA LEU A 335 -23.51 16.84 10.19
C LEU A 335 -23.21 17.82 9.03
N GLY A 336 -23.79 17.57 7.84
CA GLY A 336 -23.70 18.45 6.68
C GLY A 336 -22.38 18.33 5.91
N TYR A 337 -21.66 17.21 6.00
CA TYR A 337 -20.51 16.95 5.15
C TYR A 337 -20.92 16.30 3.83
N LYS A 338 -20.23 16.68 2.74
CA LYS A 338 -20.38 16.01 1.44
C LYS A 338 -19.52 14.75 1.40
N VAL A 339 -20.14 13.58 1.26
CA VAL A 339 -19.44 12.32 0.99
C VAL A 339 -19.46 12.05 -0.52
N VAL A 340 -18.28 11.83 -1.13
CA VAL A 340 -18.16 11.56 -2.57
C VAL A 340 -18.95 10.28 -2.92
N THR A 341 -19.69 10.32 -4.03
CA THR A 341 -20.69 9.32 -4.45
C THR A 341 -21.91 9.17 -3.52
N GLY A 342 -22.03 9.97 -2.45
CA GLY A 342 -23.17 9.95 -1.52
C GLY A 342 -23.18 8.79 -0.52
N GLY A 343 -22.07 8.06 -0.34
CA GLY A 343 -21.98 6.93 0.58
C GLY A 343 -20.86 5.94 0.25
N SER A 344 -20.99 4.71 0.73
CA SER A 344 -20.03 3.63 0.46
C SER A 344 -20.68 2.25 0.45
N ASP A 345 -20.12 1.39 -0.41
CA ASP A 345 -20.42 -0.04 -0.52
C ASP A 345 -19.32 -0.90 0.14
N ASN A 346 -18.24 -0.28 0.63
CA ASN A 346 -17.06 -0.97 1.14
C ASN A 346 -16.62 -0.41 2.52
N HIS A 347 -15.31 -0.47 2.82
CA HIS A 347 -14.72 -0.13 4.11
C HIS A 347 -14.25 1.32 4.24
N LEU A 348 -14.39 2.15 3.19
CA LEU A 348 -13.92 3.54 3.21
C LEU A 348 -14.95 4.53 2.65
N ILE A 349 -14.78 5.79 3.06
CA ILE A 349 -15.44 6.97 2.49
C ILE A 349 -14.41 8.03 2.13
N LEU A 350 -14.78 8.90 1.18
CA LEU A 350 -14.05 10.11 0.85
C LEU A 350 -14.96 11.31 1.16
N VAL A 351 -14.55 12.13 2.13
CA VAL A 351 -15.28 13.32 2.56
C VAL A 351 -14.70 14.54 1.86
N ASP A 352 -15.54 15.33 1.19
CA ASP A 352 -15.15 16.55 0.48
C ASP A 352 -15.35 17.80 1.37
N LEU A 353 -14.23 18.37 1.83
CA LEU A 353 -14.23 19.50 2.76
C LEU A 353 -14.46 20.86 2.10
N ARG A 354 -14.56 20.93 0.76
CA ARG A 354 -14.92 22.18 0.06
C ARG A 354 -16.28 22.71 0.52
N SER A 355 -17.19 21.80 0.86
CA SER A 355 -18.51 22.10 1.42
C SER A 355 -18.46 22.87 2.75
N LYS A 356 -17.34 22.80 3.47
CA LYS A 356 -17.11 23.49 4.75
C LYS A 356 -16.10 24.64 4.64
N GLY A 357 -15.55 24.91 3.47
CA GLY A 357 -14.58 26.01 3.27
C GLY A 357 -13.16 25.72 3.77
N THR A 358 -12.77 24.45 3.93
CA THR A 358 -11.39 24.05 4.26
C THR A 358 -10.86 22.97 3.31
N ASP A 359 -9.63 22.51 3.53
CA ASP A 359 -8.97 21.47 2.73
C ASP A 359 -8.45 20.32 3.59
N GLY A 360 -8.16 19.19 2.95
CA GLY A 360 -7.72 17.98 3.62
C GLY A 360 -6.36 18.14 4.30
N GLY A 361 -5.48 19.01 3.79
CA GLY A 361 -4.16 19.22 4.37
C GLY A 361 -4.16 19.90 5.73
N ARG A 362 -5.01 20.91 5.90
CA ARG A 362 -5.20 21.58 7.20
C ARG A 362 -5.94 20.67 8.18
N ALA A 363 -7.04 20.06 7.73
CA ALA A 363 -7.85 19.20 8.58
C ALA A 363 -7.09 17.97 9.07
N GLU A 364 -6.29 17.32 8.22
CA GLU A 364 -5.44 16.19 8.61
C GLU A 364 -4.50 16.57 9.75
N LYS A 365 -3.90 17.78 9.72
CA LYS A 365 -2.96 18.22 10.76
C LYS A 365 -3.60 18.46 12.11
N VAL A 366 -4.80 19.04 12.13
CA VAL A 366 -5.55 19.25 13.38
C VAL A 366 -6.03 17.91 13.94
N LEU A 367 -6.56 17.03 13.09
CA LEU A 367 -6.99 15.69 13.49
C LEU A 367 -5.82 14.85 14.02
N GLU A 368 -4.66 14.92 13.36
CA GLU A 368 -3.41 14.29 13.82
C GLU A 368 -3.01 14.79 15.22
N ALA A 369 -3.08 16.11 15.46
CA ALA A 369 -2.80 16.69 16.77
C ALA A 369 -3.81 16.26 17.87
N CYS A 370 -5.02 15.86 17.47
CA CYS A 370 -6.06 15.32 18.34
C CYS A 370 -6.04 13.78 18.45
N ASN A 371 -4.96 13.12 18.00
CA ASN A 371 -4.83 11.64 17.95
C ASN A 371 -5.87 10.94 17.05
N ILE A 372 -6.35 11.62 16.01
CA ILE A 372 -7.20 11.04 14.97
C ILE A 372 -6.37 10.90 13.68
N ALA A 373 -5.88 9.70 13.42
CA ALA A 373 -5.09 9.37 12.24
C ALA A 373 -6.00 9.17 11.02
N CYS A 374 -5.87 10.06 10.05
CA CYS A 374 -6.58 10.06 8.77
C CYS A 374 -5.64 10.52 7.65
N ASN A 375 -6.08 10.43 6.39
CA ASN A 375 -5.24 10.79 5.25
C ASN A 375 -5.95 11.81 4.35
N LYS A 376 -5.25 12.90 4.01
CA LYS A 376 -5.70 13.83 2.98
C LYS A 376 -5.68 13.16 1.60
N ASN A 377 -6.73 13.34 0.82
CA ASN A 377 -6.86 12.72 -0.49
C ASN A 377 -7.52 13.69 -1.49
N THR A 378 -7.09 13.63 -2.75
CA THR A 378 -7.72 14.42 -3.81
C THR A 378 -9.17 13.99 -4.00
N CYS A 379 -10.03 14.97 -4.25
CA CYS A 379 -11.42 14.76 -4.63
C CYS A 379 -11.62 15.01 -6.13
N PRO A 380 -12.68 14.44 -6.73
CA PRO A 380 -13.10 14.83 -8.06
C PRO A 380 -13.32 16.36 -8.14
N GLY A 381 -12.75 16.98 -9.17
CA GLY A 381 -12.81 18.43 -9.37
C GLY A 381 -11.71 19.24 -8.66
N ASP A 382 -10.76 18.60 -7.96
CA ASP A 382 -9.60 19.32 -7.42
C ASP A 382 -8.72 19.87 -8.54
N LYS A 383 -8.42 21.17 -8.46
CA LYS A 383 -7.56 21.87 -9.44
C LYS A 383 -6.08 21.53 -9.28
N SER A 384 -5.67 21.07 -8.10
CA SER A 384 -4.27 20.76 -7.78
C SER A 384 -4.16 19.55 -6.87
N ALA A 385 -3.32 18.59 -7.26
CA ALA A 385 -3.00 17.43 -6.43
C ALA A 385 -2.19 17.79 -5.17
N LEU A 386 -1.53 18.96 -5.15
CA LEU A 386 -0.74 19.42 -4.01
C LEU A 386 -1.60 20.00 -2.88
N ARG A 387 -2.86 20.33 -3.15
CA ARG A 387 -3.82 20.83 -2.15
C ARG A 387 -5.12 20.02 -2.23
N PRO A 388 -5.10 18.76 -1.76
CA PRO A 388 -6.27 17.89 -1.79
C PRO A 388 -7.40 18.45 -0.92
N SER A 389 -8.62 18.41 -1.41
CA SER A 389 -9.78 18.91 -0.66
C SER A 389 -10.44 17.88 0.25
N GLY A 390 -10.04 16.61 0.15
CA GLY A 390 -10.73 15.51 0.81
C GLY A 390 -9.99 14.87 1.97
N LEU A 391 -10.76 14.16 2.80
CA LEU A 391 -10.26 13.21 3.79
C LEU A 391 -10.75 11.81 3.47
N ARG A 392 -9.81 10.86 3.39
CA ARG A 392 -10.09 9.43 3.26
C ARG A 392 -10.18 8.80 4.65
N LEU A 393 -11.34 8.22 4.95
CA LEU A 393 -11.63 7.58 6.23
C LEU A 393 -12.07 6.15 5.98
N GLY A 394 -11.66 5.23 6.85
CA GLY A 394 -11.98 3.82 6.77
C GLY A 394 -12.15 3.19 8.15
N THR A 395 -12.84 2.06 8.17
CA THR A 395 -13.30 1.39 9.39
C THR A 395 -12.54 0.13 9.83
N PRO A 396 -11.67 -0.55 9.02
CA PRO A 396 -11.11 -1.86 9.41
C PRO A 396 -10.32 -1.90 10.72
N ALA A 397 -9.49 -0.88 10.98
CA ALA A 397 -8.63 -0.87 12.17
C ALA A 397 -9.44 -0.77 13.45
N LEU A 398 -10.34 0.21 13.53
CA LEU A 398 -11.20 0.41 14.70
C LEU A 398 -12.21 -0.73 14.87
N THR A 399 -12.74 -1.28 13.78
CA THR A 399 -13.61 -2.46 13.86
C THR A 399 -12.85 -3.68 14.40
N SER A 400 -11.55 -3.82 14.09
CA SER A 400 -10.72 -4.90 14.67
C SER A 400 -10.49 -4.73 16.18
N ARG A 401 -10.66 -3.51 16.72
CA ARG A 401 -10.64 -3.22 18.16
C ARG A 401 -12.00 -3.43 18.82
N GLY A 402 -13.05 -3.73 18.06
CA GLY A 402 -14.39 -4.02 18.56
C GLY A 402 -15.40 -2.88 18.46
N LEU A 403 -15.07 -1.77 17.79
CA LEU A 403 -16.03 -0.66 17.59
C LEU A 403 -17.23 -1.11 16.73
N LEU A 404 -18.41 -0.67 17.14
CA LEU A 404 -19.70 -0.89 16.47
C LEU A 404 -20.28 0.44 15.91
N GLU A 405 -21.48 0.40 15.36
CA GLU A 405 -22.08 1.52 14.65
C GLU A 405 -22.26 2.76 15.53
N GLU A 406 -22.64 2.59 16.79
CA GLU A 406 -22.80 3.68 17.77
C GLU A 406 -21.46 4.36 18.08
N ASP A 407 -20.40 3.56 18.21
CA ASP A 407 -19.04 4.06 18.40
C ASP A 407 -18.57 4.87 17.19
N PHE A 408 -18.92 4.43 15.97
CA PHE A 408 -18.61 5.18 14.75
C PHE A 408 -19.40 6.49 14.60
N GLN A 409 -20.55 6.62 15.26
CA GLN A 409 -21.24 7.90 15.37
C GLN A 409 -20.47 8.86 16.29
N GLU A 410 -19.92 8.36 17.40
CA GLU A 410 -19.06 9.17 18.28
C GLU A 410 -17.76 9.58 17.58
N VAL A 411 -17.13 8.65 16.87
CA VAL A 411 -15.97 8.95 16.01
C VAL A 411 -16.30 10.04 14.99
N ALA A 412 -17.49 10.02 14.37
CA ALA A 412 -17.92 11.07 13.45
C ALA A 412 -18.03 12.44 14.16
N ARG A 413 -18.51 12.47 15.42
CA ARG A 413 -18.59 13.69 16.24
C ARG A 413 -17.20 14.22 16.59
N PHE A 414 -16.24 13.36 16.93
CA PHE A 414 -14.84 13.78 17.15
C PHE A 414 -14.21 14.38 15.89
N ILE A 415 -14.41 13.75 14.73
CA ILE A 415 -13.94 14.28 13.44
C ILE A 415 -14.56 15.65 13.17
N HIS A 416 -15.87 15.78 13.39
CA HIS A 416 -16.58 17.04 13.19
C HIS A 416 -15.99 18.17 14.05
N ARG A 417 -15.82 17.93 15.36
CA ARG A 417 -15.16 18.89 16.27
C ARG A 417 -13.75 19.25 15.82
N GLY A 418 -12.96 18.28 15.35
CA GLY A 418 -11.62 18.54 14.81
C GLY A 418 -11.64 19.43 13.56
N ILE A 419 -12.65 19.27 12.70
CA ILE A 419 -12.81 20.14 11.52
C ILE A 419 -13.31 21.54 11.92
N GLU A 420 -14.19 21.67 12.92
CA GLU A 420 -14.57 22.98 13.47
C GLU A 420 -13.36 23.73 14.04
N LEU A 421 -12.49 23.04 14.79
CA LEU A 421 -11.21 23.62 15.24
C LEU A 421 -10.32 24.03 14.07
N THR A 422 -10.31 23.25 12.99
CA THR A 422 -9.56 23.60 11.76
C THR A 422 -10.04 24.91 11.18
N LEU A 423 -11.37 25.13 11.12
CA LEU A 423 -11.97 26.37 10.62
C LEU A 423 -11.63 27.56 11.51
N GLN A 424 -11.73 27.41 12.83
CA GLN A 424 -11.38 28.46 13.79
C GLN A 424 -9.92 28.90 13.65
N ILE A 425 -8.98 27.94 13.52
CA ILE A 425 -7.57 28.25 13.30
C ILE A 425 -7.39 28.91 11.93
N GLN A 426 -8.03 28.40 10.88
CA GLN A 426 -7.94 28.97 9.53
C GLN A 426 -8.39 30.44 9.49
N ASP A 427 -9.47 30.77 10.21
CA ASP A 427 -9.97 32.13 10.31
C ASP A 427 -9.02 33.04 11.11
N ALA A 428 -8.38 32.52 12.15
CA ALA A 428 -7.40 33.24 12.95
C ALA A 428 -6.10 33.56 12.18
N VAL A 429 -5.60 32.65 11.33
CA VAL A 429 -4.39 32.91 10.50
C VAL A 429 -4.73 33.72 9.25
N GLY A 430 -5.97 33.64 8.77
CA GLY A 430 -6.48 34.38 7.63
C GLY A 430 -6.43 33.61 6.31
N ALA A 431 -7.32 33.99 5.38
CA ALA A 431 -7.63 33.22 4.17
C ALA A 431 -6.45 33.00 3.20
N LYS A 432 -5.40 33.84 3.24
CA LYS A 432 -4.22 33.75 2.37
C LYS A 432 -3.05 33.01 3.01
N ALA A 433 -3.19 32.56 4.25
CA ALA A 433 -2.13 31.89 4.97
C ALA A 433 -1.69 30.59 4.28
N THR A 434 -0.39 30.39 4.24
CA THR A 434 0.24 29.15 3.80
C THR A 434 -0.03 28.02 4.79
N LEU A 435 0.15 26.77 4.34
CA LEU A 435 0.04 25.61 5.25
C LEU A 435 1.10 25.66 6.36
N LYS A 436 2.26 26.27 6.09
CA LYS A 436 3.33 26.44 7.08
C LYS A 436 2.88 27.35 8.21
N GLU A 437 2.37 28.55 7.88
CA GLU A 437 1.84 29.49 8.88
C GLU A 437 0.69 28.87 9.69
N PHE A 438 -0.22 28.14 9.01
CA PHE A 438 -1.28 27.38 9.70
C PHE A 438 -0.72 26.38 10.73
N THR A 439 0.33 25.65 10.35
CA THR A 439 0.96 24.65 11.24
C THR A 439 1.70 25.32 12.40
N GLU A 440 2.31 26.49 12.17
CA GLU A 440 2.97 27.28 13.22
C GLU A 440 1.94 27.81 14.22
N THR A 441 0.78 28.30 13.76
CA THR A 441 -0.32 28.70 14.66
C THR A 441 -0.89 27.52 15.43
N LEU A 442 -1.07 26.36 14.77
CA LEU A 442 -1.50 25.13 15.44
C LEU A 442 -0.51 24.69 16.54
N ALA A 443 0.80 24.84 16.31
CA ALA A 443 1.83 24.48 17.27
C ALA A 443 2.04 25.55 18.38
N GLY A 444 1.55 26.77 18.16
CA GLY A 444 1.72 27.88 19.08
C GLY A 444 1.01 27.67 20.42
N ALA A 445 1.60 28.15 21.51
CA ALA A 445 0.96 28.17 22.81
C ALA A 445 -0.20 29.18 22.79
N GLY A 446 -1.43 28.71 23.01
CA GLY A 446 -2.61 29.58 22.93
C GLY A 446 -3.92 28.86 23.18
N GLU A 447 -5.03 29.54 22.85
CA GLU A 447 -6.39 29.01 22.98
C GLU A 447 -6.62 27.76 22.12
N HIS A 448 -6.15 27.77 20.86
CA HIS A 448 -6.29 26.63 19.96
C HIS A 448 -5.59 25.38 20.49
N GLN A 449 -4.39 25.50 21.07
CA GLN A 449 -3.67 24.37 21.66
C GLN A 449 -4.39 23.78 22.88
N ARG A 450 -5.07 24.62 23.68
CA ARG A 450 -5.92 24.13 24.78
C ARG A 450 -7.13 23.36 24.24
N ALA A 451 -7.75 23.85 23.17
CA ALA A 451 -8.88 23.16 22.53
C ALA A 451 -8.46 21.82 21.90
N VAL A 452 -7.31 21.77 21.23
CA VAL A 452 -6.70 20.54 20.70
C VAL A 452 -6.40 19.56 21.84
N ALA A 453 -5.79 20.02 22.93
CA ALA A 453 -5.47 19.16 24.07
C ALA A 453 -6.72 18.58 24.74
N ALA A 454 -7.79 19.37 24.86
CA ALA A 454 -9.07 18.90 25.39
C ALA A 454 -9.69 17.82 24.50
N LEU A 455 -9.81 18.09 23.19
CA LEU A 455 -10.35 17.10 22.23
C LEU A 455 -9.48 15.83 22.19
N ARG A 456 -8.15 15.98 22.23
CA ARG A 456 -7.21 14.84 22.30
C ARG A 456 -7.47 13.98 23.54
N ALA A 457 -7.65 14.57 24.71
CA ALA A 457 -7.88 13.83 25.95
C ALA A 457 -9.18 13.03 25.92
N GLU A 458 -10.25 13.59 25.35
CA GLU A 458 -11.52 12.89 25.13
C GLU A 458 -11.34 11.73 24.14
N VAL A 459 -10.64 11.97 23.02
CA VAL A 459 -10.33 10.95 22.01
C VAL A 459 -9.51 9.79 22.60
N GLU A 460 -8.47 10.10 23.38
CA GLU A 460 -7.63 9.10 24.04
C GLU A 460 -8.42 8.28 25.06
N SER A 461 -9.27 8.95 25.86
CA SER A 461 -10.12 8.30 26.86
C SER A 461 -11.12 7.34 26.20
N PHE A 462 -11.78 7.78 25.13
CA PHE A 462 -12.67 6.93 24.34
C PHE A 462 -11.92 5.76 23.69
N ALA A 463 -10.77 6.02 23.07
CA ALA A 463 -9.98 4.99 22.40
C ALA A 463 -9.41 3.96 23.38
N ALA A 464 -9.16 4.32 24.64
CA ALA A 464 -8.63 3.41 25.66
C ALA A 464 -9.65 2.36 26.14
N LEU A 465 -10.95 2.55 25.87
CA LEU A 465 -12.01 1.61 26.24
C LEU A 465 -11.94 0.30 25.43
N PHE A 466 -11.26 0.29 24.29
CA PHE A 466 -11.25 -0.82 23.34
C PHE A 466 -9.93 -1.58 23.39
N PRO A 467 -9.94 -2.92 23.26
CA PRO A 467 -8.70 -3.71 23.20
C PRO A 467 -7.82 -3.31 22.01
N LEU A 468 -6.53 -3.60 22.12
CA LEU A 468 -5.58 -3.47 21.03
C LEU A 468 -5.10 -4.87 20.62
N PRO A 469 -5.52 -5.39 19.45
CA PRO A 469 -5.02 -6.68 18.96
C PRO A 469 -3.51 -6.65 18.78
N GLY A 470 -2.80 -7.62 19.37
CA GLY A 470 -1.35 -7.65 19.35
C GLY A 470 -0.78 -8.67 20.32
N LEU A 471 0.50 -8.51 20.65
CA LEU A 471 1.15 -9.29 21.70
C LEU A 471 0.73 -8.74 23.07
N PRO A 472 0.53 -9.58 24.10
CA PRO A 472 0.05 -9.13 25.41
C PRO A 472 0.95 -8.10 26.13
N ASP A 473 2.26 -8.16 25.90
CA ASP A 473 3.28 -7.46 26.71
C ASP A 473 4.19 -6.49 25.91
N PHE A 474 3.87 -6.20 24.64
CA PHE A 474 4.72 -5.42 23.74
C PHE A 474 4.02 -4.26 23.04
#